data_AF-A0A2V5XZZ8-F1
#
_entry.id   AF-A0A2V5XZZ8-F1
#
_cell.length_a   1.000
_cell.length_b   1.000
_cell.length_c   1.000
_cell.angle_alpha   90.00
_cell.angle_beta   90.00
_cell.angle_gamma   90.00
#
_symmetry.space_group_name_H-M   'P 1'
#
loop_
_entity.id
_entity.type
_entity.pdbx_description
1 polymer ?
#
loop_
_entity_poly.entity_id
_entity_poly.type
_entity_poly.pdbx_seq_one_letter_code
_entity_poly.pdbx_strand_id
1 'polypeptide(L)'
;MSSRKCLAMLSPRFSAAAVLFLVLAGLAVPAVRAQKLETIEVEGQPLAANVKRLVEALEYLGAPMSAETSAALKSAADARDAHKLQQLLDPHVLLVVSLNPESRVKVARGPAPAVLQQAGFTPVLVKVINDSTVTEALRIKSPQSGPVYAGVATLSMTRQDQLPLKENENTRGDKDRFLSVEMFTSQPMTAKLSGLKVEYAIALIYSSEAGKREATLGFDIGQGTQDLGFRSEAPVLLDVRPAIPVKLSVKDYDGQPSCGRFTFRDKTGHVYPPQAKRLAPDLFFQRQIYRADGDIVLLPPGEFIMQSSRGPEYHLQERTVKIPAQGPAHLDVQLQRWVNPAQYGYFSGDHHIHAAGCAHYTIPTEGVLGRDMFLQVKGEGLNVGCILTWGPCFQFQHQFFEPAPDKISEPFAVLKYDIEVSGFGSQALGHVCLLNLRDQNYPGSDG
;
A
#
# COMPACT_ATOMS: atom_id res chain seq x y z
N MET A 1 -21.72 30.68 90.66
CA MET A 1 -21.09 29.36 90.40
C MET A 1 -20.93 29.27 88.89
N SER A 2 -19.70 29.44 88.38
CA SER A 2 -18.91 28.37 87.74
C SER A 2 -19.63 27.83 86.47
N SER A 3 -19.11 27.83 85.24
CA SER A 3 -17.75 27.97 84.73
C SER A 3 -17.79 27.64 83.22
N ARG A 4 -17.09 28.44 82.39
CA ARG A 4 -16.24 28.02 81.22
C ARG A 4 -16.97 27.36 80.03
N LYS A 5 -16.64 27.58 78.75
CA LYS A 5 -15.57 28.20 77.92
C LYS A 5 -16.11 28.06 76.46
N CYS A 6 -15.74 28.74 75.38
CA CYS A 6 -14.89 29.87 75.00
C CYS A 6 -15.38 30.22 73.58
N LEU A 7 -15.86 31.44 73.33
CA LEU A 7 -15.13 32.56 72.71
C LEU A 7 -15.18 32.57 71.17
N ALA A 8 -15.92 33.54 70.67
CA ALA A 8 -15.92 34.04 69.29
C ALA A 8 -14.57 34.67 68.91
N MET A 9 -14.22 34.68 67.63
CA MET A 9 -13.37 35.74 67.06
C MET A 9 -13.76 36.05 65.61
N LEU A 10 -14.01 37.34 65.39
CA LEU A 10 -13.93 38.04 64.12
C LEU A 10 -12.50 37.99 63.56
N SER A 11 -12.37 38.36 62.27
CA SER A 11 -11.43 39.38 61.71
C SER A 11 -10.71 38.90 60.41
N PRO A 12 -9.93 39.75 59.71
CA PRO A 12 -10.28 40.25 58.39
C PRO A 12 -9.16 40.03 57.34
N ARG A 13 -9.33 40.63 56.16
CA ARG A 13 -8.38 40.69 55.03
C ARG A 13 -6.94 41.07 55.45
N PHE A 14 -5.96 40.36 54.91
CA PHE A 14 -4.59 40.85 54.69
C PHE A 14 -4.06 40.35 53.34
N SER A 15 -3.47 41.30 52.58
CA SER A 15 -2.58 41.01 51.45
C SER A 15 -1.19 40.70 51.98
N ALA A 16 -0.48 39.76 51.34
CA ALA A 16 0.97 39.63 51.45
C ALA A 16 1.54 39.25 50.09
N ALA A 17 2.33 40.15 49.52
CA ALA A 17 3.23 39.89 48.41
C ALA A 17 4.51 39.24 48.95
N ALA A 18 5.02 38.20 48.28
CA ALA A 18 6.45 37.87 48.25
C ALA A 18 6.77 36.85 47.15
N VAL A 19 7.57 37.31 46.18
CA VAL A 19 8.73 36.64 45.59
C VAL A 19 8.53 35.21 45.04
N LEU A 20 8.51 35.07 43.72
CA LEU A 20 9.21 33.95 43.07
C LEU A 20 9.89 34.39 41.78
N PHE A 21 11.20 34.23 41.79
CA PHE A 21 12.16 34.44 40.70
C PHE A 21 11.96 33.43 39.56
N LEU A 22 12.28 33.89 38.34
CA LEU A 22 12.72 33.15 37.15
C LEU A 22 12.57 31.62 37.12
N VAL A 23 11.79 31.09 36.15
CA VAL A 23 12.26 30.19 35.09
C VAL A 23 11.37 30.37 33.85
N LEU A 24 11.72 31.33 32.98
CA LEU A 24 11.26 31.34 31.60
C LEU A 24 12.27 30.52 30.78
N ALA A 25 12.24 29.20 30.99
CA ALA A 25 12.92 28.27 30.10
C ALA A 25 12.06 28.16 28.84
N GLY A 26 12.43 28.97 27.84
CA GLY A 26 11.92 28.79 26.48
C GLY A 26 12.13 27.34 26.07
N LEU A 27 11.05 26.69 25.64
CA LEU A 27 11.08 25.45 24.88
C LEU A 27 11.76 25.74 23.54
N ALA A 28 13.08 25.88 23.56
CA ALA A 28 13.90 25.76 22.37
C ALA A 28 13.85 24.28 21.97
N VAL A 29 12.95 23.94 21.05
CA VAL A 29 13.07 22.71 20.28
C VAL A 29 14.48 22.74 19.69
N PRO A 30 15.35 21.76 19.98
CA PRO A 30 16.67 21.75 19.38
C PRO A 30 16.46 21.64 17.87
N ALA A 31 16.82 22.71 17.15
CA ALA A 31 16.95 22.64 15.72
C ALA A 31 18.01 21.56 15.45
N VAL A 32 17.55 20.40 14.96
CA VAL A 32 18.44 19.39 14.40
C VAL A 32 19.24 20.11 13.33
N ARG A 33 20.51 20.40 13.62
CA ARG A 33 21.41 21.05 12.68
C ARG A 33 21.56 20.05 11.54
N ALA A 34 20.82 20.28 10.45
CA ALA A 34 20.85 19.46 9.26
C ALA A 34 22.32 19.23 8.87
N GLN A 35 22.74 17.96 8.84
CA GLN A 35 24.10 17.62 8.43
C GLN A 35 24.26 18.09 6.99
N LYS A 36 25.08 19.13 6.80
CA LYS A 36 25.31 19.71 5.48
C LYS A 36 26.06 18.69 4.63
N LEU A 37 25.45 18.25 3.53
CA LEU A 37 26.12 17.38 2.58
C LEU A 37 27.24 18.14 1.88
N GLU A 38 28.34 17.45 1.61
CA GLU A 38 29.43 18.00 0.82
C GLU A 38 29.02 18.10 -0.66
N THR A 39 29.29 19.24 -1.25
CA THR A 39 29.13 19.49 -2.69
C THR A 39 30.34 18.93 -3.42
N ILE A 40 30.10 18.08 -4.41
CA ILE A 40 31.16 17.38 -5.14
C ILE A 40 31.33 18.02 -6.52
N GLU A 41 32.57 18.19 -6.97
CA GLU A 41 32.86 18.67 -8.31
C GLU A 41 32.31 17.72 -9.38
N VAL A 42 31.53 18.25 -10.31
CA VAL A 42 30.85 17.50 -11.37
C VAL A 42 30.50 18.44 -12.52
N GLU A 43 30.45 17.89 -13.74
CA GLU A 43 30.09 18.64 -14.94
C GLU A 43 28.69 19.27 -14.82
N GLY A 44 28.63 20.59 -15.00
CA GLY A 44 27.42 21.38 -14.77
C GLY A 44 26.31 21.12 -15.77
N GLN A 45 26.64 20.91 -17.04
CA GLN A 45 25.61 20.69 -18.07
C GLN A 45 24.86 19.35 -17.90
N PRO A 46 25.53 18.20 -17.70
CA PRO A 46 24.85 16.93 -17.45
C PRO A 46 24.02 16.94 -16.16
N LEU A 47 24.55 17.53 -15.08
CA LEU A 47 23.82 17.66 -13.83
C LEU A 47 22.57 18.53 -14.01
N ALA A 48 22.68 19.67 -14.70
CA ALA A 48 21.53 20.52 -15.02
C ALA A 48 20.42 19.75 -15.78
N ALA A 49 20.78 18.87 -16.71
CA ALA A 49 19.82 18.04 -17.42
C ALA A 49 19.17 16.96 -16.54
N ASN A 50 19.91 16.37 -15.60
CA ASN A 50 19.33 15.49 -14.56
C ASN A 50 18.34 16.24 -13.67
N VAL A 51 18.70 17.45 -13.19
CA VAL A 51 17.85 18.26 -12.32
C VAL A 51 16.56 18.72 -13.03
N LYS A 52 16.61 19.10 -14.31
CA LYS A 52 15.40 19.46 -15.07
C LYS A 52 14.39 18.29 -15.10
N ARG A 53 14.86 17.09 -15.42
CA ARG A 53 14.04 15.86 -15.40
C ARG A 53 13.51 15.54 -14.01
N LEU A 54 14.34 15.74 -12.96
CA LEU A 54 13.94 15.54 -11.58
C LEU A 54 12.77 16.43 -11.17
N VAL A 55 12.83 17.73 -11.49
CA VAL A 55 11.77 18.69 -11.16
C VAL A 55 10.47 18.35 -11.89
N GLU A 56 10.54 18.04 -13.18
CA GLU A 56 9.38 17.60 -13.98
C GLU A 56 8.77 16.29 -13.42
N ALA A 57 9.60 15.33 -13.01
CA ALA A 57 9.13 14.08 -12.41
C ALA A 57 8.43 14.31 -11.06
N LEU A 58 8.96 15.18 -10.21
CA LEU A 58 8.33 15.53 -8.93
C LEU A 58 6.97 16.21 -9.12
N GLU A 59 6.85 17.10 -10.12
CA GLU A 59 5.56 17.69 -10.50
C GLU A 59 4.56 16.64 -10.96
N TYR A 60 4.99 15.72 -11.84
CA TYR A 60 4.18 14.61 -12.33
C TYR A 60 3.68 13.69 -11.20
N LEU A 61 4.55 13.41 -10.22
CA LEU A 61 4.25 12.60 -9.04
C LEU A 61 3.39 13.33 -8.00
N GLY A 62 2.98 14.59 -8.25
CA GLY A 62 2.15 15.37 -7.34
C GLY A 62 2.90 15.86 -6.10
N ALA A 63 4.23 15.90 -6.12
CA ALA A 63 5.09 16.39 -5.06
C ALA A 63 6.03 17.52 -5.56
N PRO A 64 5.49 18.59 -6.16
CA PRO A 64 6.30 19.68 -6.70
C PRO A 64 7.15 20.34 -5.60
N MET A 65 8.36 20.76 -5.95
CA MET A 65 9.15 21.63 -5.09
C MET A 65 8.46 23.00 -4.96
N SER A 66 8.83 23.81 -3.95
CA SER A 66 8.28 25.16 -3.84
C SER A 66 8.61 25.99 -5.08
N ALA A 67 7.73 26.93 -5.43
CA ALA A 67 7.93 27.80 -6.59
C ALA A 67 9.28 28.54 -6.54
N GLU A 68 9.72 28.93 -5.33
CA GLU A 68 11.03 29.57 -5.12
C GLU A 68 12.18 28.62 -5.44
N THR A 69 12.13 27.38 -4.92
CA THR A 69 13.17 26.37 -5.16
C THR A 69 13.21 25.97 -6.64
N SER A 70 12.07 25.74 -7.29
CA SER A 70 12.00 25.42 -8.71
C SER A 70 12.59 26.54 -9.58
N ALA A 71 12.28 27.81 -9.28
CA ALA A 71 12.86 28.95 -10.00
C ALA A 71 14.37 29.08 -9.79
N ALA A 72 14.86 28.85 -8.57
CA ALA A 72 16.28 28.86 -8.25
C ALA A 72 17.03 27.72 -8.95
N LEU A 73 16.46 26.51 -8.97
CA LEU A 73 17.02 25.36 -9.68
C LEU A 73 17.08 25.60 -11.19
N LYS A 74 16.02 26.16 -11.77
CA LYS A 74 16.01 26.54 -13.19
C LYS A 74 17.14 27.51 -13.52
N SER A 75 17.28 28.58 -12.73
CA SER A 75 18.32 29.59 -12.94
C SER A 75 19.73 28.99 -12.82
N ALA A 76 19.97 28.14 -11.82
CA ALA A 76 21.25 27.44 -11.65
C ALA A 76 21.52 26.44 -12.78
N ALA A 77 20.49 25.75 -13.28
CA ALA A 77 20.59 24.80 -14.38
C ALA A 77 20.93 25.50 -15.71
N ASP A 78 20.34 26.66 -15.97
CA ASP A 78 20.62 27.46 -17.17
C ASP A 78 22.04 28.07 -17.12
N ALA A 79 22.50 28.45 -15.93
CA ALA A 79 23.89 28.86 -15.68
C ALA A 79 24.90 27.69 -15.63
N ARG A 80 24.42 26.43 -15.65
CA ARG A 80 25.24 25.21 -15.48
C ARG A 80 26.07 25.21 -14.19
N ASP A 81 25.55 25.83 -13.13
CA ASP A 81 26.23 25.91 -11.84
C ASP A 81 25.97 24.63 -11.02
N ALA A 82 26.85 23.65 -11.19
CA ALA A 82 26.75 22.36 -10.51
C ALA A 82 26.73 22.48 -8.98
N HIS A 83 27.49 23.43 -8.44
CA HIS A 83 27.61 23.61 -7.00
C HIS A 83 26.32 24.20 -6.42
N LYS A 84 25.74 25.21 -7.10
CA LYS A 84 24.47 25.79 -6.71
C LYS A 84 23.30 24.79 -6.82
N LEU A 85 23.29 23.97 -7.87
CA LEU A 85 22.29 22.90 -8.02
C LEU A 85 22.30 21.95 -6.82
N GLN A 86 23.49 21.48 -6.42
CA GLN A 86 23.62 20.60 -5.24
C GLN A 86 23.19 21.31 -3.96
N GLN A 87 23.60 22.57 -3.74
CA GLN A 87 23.19 23.33 -2.56
C GLN A 87 21.68 23.49 -2.42
N LEU A 88 20.95 23.59 -3.55
CA LEU A 88 19.50 23.72 -3.57
C LEU A 88 18.79 22.38 -3.34
N LEU A 89 19.33 21.27 -3.85
CA LEU A 89 18.72 19.94 -3.73
C LEU A 89 19.11 19.18 -2.46
N ASP A 90 20.34 19.32 -1.99
CA ASP A 90 20.88 18.55 -0.86
C ASP A 90 20.01 18.63 0.41
N PRO A 91 19.40 19.77 0.79
CA PRO A 91 18.47 19.85 1.92
C PRO A 91 17.23 18.94 1.80
N HIS A 92 16.86 18.56 0.57
CA HIS A 92 15.70 17.73 0.26
C HIS A 92 16.05 16.25 0.06
N VAL A 93 17.33 15.87 0.21
CA VAL A 93 17.80 14.48 0.08
C VAL A 93 17.48 13.66 1.32
N LEU A 94 16.76 12.55 1.15
CA LEU A 94 16.49 11.58 2.20
C LEU A 94 17.69 10.66 2.43
N LEU A 95 18.29 10.17 1.33
CA LEU A 95 19.38 9.18 1.37
C LEU A 95 20.49 9.58 0.40
N VAL A 96 21.73 9.36 0.84
CA VAL A 96 22.92 9.50 0.00
C VAL A 96 23.44 8.10 -0.29
N VAL A 97 23.56 7.77 -1.56
CA VAL A 97 24.10 6.50 -2.06
C VAL A 97 25.47 6.79 -2.68
N SER A 98 26.52 6.22 -2.11
CA SER A 98 27.88 6.34 -2.64
C SER A 98 28.31 5.02 -3.25
N LEU A 99 28.76 5.07 -4.50
CA LEU A 99 29.40 3.97 -5.22
C LEU A 99 30.90 4.27 -5.22
N ASN A 100 31.69 3.45 -4.52
CA ASN A 100 33.14 3.59 -4.56
C ASN A 100 33.71 3.18 -5.93
N PRO A 101 35.01 3.37 -6.24
CA PRO A 101 35.59 2.95 -7.51
C PRO A 101 35.45 1.46 -7.85
N GLU A 102 35.26 0.59 -6.85
CA GLU A 102 34.98 -0.85 -7.02
C GLU A 102 33.48 -1.16 -7.15
N SER A 103 32.62 -0.15 -7.30
CA SER A 103 31.17 -0.27 -7.38
C SER A 103 30.50 -0.86 -6.13
N ARG A 104 31.14 -0.76 -4.96
CA ARG A 104 30.55 -1.09 -3.67
C ARG A 104 29.63 0.02 -3.20
N VAL A 105 28.46 -0.36 -2.72
CA VAL A 105 27.42 0.58 -2.28
C VAL A 105 27.55 0.91 -0.80
N LYS A 106 27.56 2.21 -0.48
CA LYS A 106 27.38 2.75 0.87
C LYS A 106 26.16 3.64 0.90
N VAL A 107 25.34 3.51 1.94
CA VAL A 107 24.13 4.32 2.14
C VAL A 107 24.27 5.13 3.41
N ALA A 108 23.88 6.40 3.35
CA ALA A 108 23.87 7.31 4.50
C ALA A 108 22.58 8.12 4.54
N ARG A 109 22.21 8.57 5.73
CA ARG A 109 21.05 9.44 5.94
C ARG A 109 21.35 10.85 5.43
N GLY A 110 20.50 11.36 4.54
CA GLY A 110 20.50 12.76 4.11
C GLY A 110 19.79 13.69 5.11
N PRO A 111 19.80 15.01 4.88
CA PRO A 111 19.25 15.99 5.82
C PRO A 111 17.71 16.12 5.77
N ALA A 112 17.04 15.64 4.72
CA ALA A 112 15.60 15.85 4.57
C ALA A 112 14.80 15.11 5.65
N PRO A 113 13.68 15.66 6.14
CA PRO A 113 12.76 14.94 7.02
C PRO A 113 12.25 13.63 6.39
N ALA A 114 12.15 12.56 7.18
CA ALA A 114 11.62 11.28 6.73
C ALA A 114 10.11 11.20 6.96
N VAL A 115 9.35 12.05 6.27
CA VAL A 115 7.88 12.09 6.39
C VAL A 115 7.24 11.32 5.24
N LEU A 116 6.38 10.36 5.57
CA LEU A 116 5.61 9.59 4.59
C LEU A 116 4.11 9.80 4.77
N GLN A 117 3.34 9.27 3.83
CA GLN A 117 1.89 9.20 3.87
C GLN A 117 1.44 7.74 3.91
N GLN A 118 0.69 7.34 4.94
CA GLN A 118 0.08 6.00 4.97
C GLN A 118 -0.85 5.86 3.76
N ALA A 119 -0.88 4.65 3.21
CA ALA A 119 -1.63 4.29 2.02
C ALA A 119 -1.19 5.03 0.74
N GLY A 120 -0.07 5.78 0.74
CA GLY A 120 0.42 6.52 -0.42
C GLY A 120 1.90 6.27 -0.73
N PHE A 121 2.24 6.23 -2.02
CA PHE A 121 3.64 6.26 -2.46
C PHE A 121 4.18 7.69 -2.33
N THR A 122 5.08 7.91 -1.38
CA THR A 122 5.71 9.21 -1.14
C THR A 122 7.04 9.28 -1.91
N PRO A 123 7.21 10.24 -2.84
CA PRO A 123 8.48 10.44 -3.53
C PRO A 123 9.51 11.07 -2.60
N VAL A 124 10.73 10.54 -2.62
CA VAL A 124 11.87 11.01 -1.83
C VAL A 124 13.11 11.11 -2.70
N LEU A 125 13.95 12.11 -2.43
CA LEU A 125 15.18 12.31 -3.20
C LEU A 125 16.32 11.45 -2.69
N VAL A 126 17.05 10.87 -3.63
CA VAL A 126 18.28 10.11 -3.42
C VAL A 126 19.41 10.82 -4.14
N LYS A 127 20.45 11.24 -3.42
CA LYS A 127 21.70 11.75 -4.02
C LYS A 127 22.61 10.55 -4.30
N VAL A 128 22.98 10.37 -5.56
CA VAL A 128 23.91 9.31 -5.98
C VAL A 128 25.27 9.94 -6.22
N ILE A 129 26.29 9.44 -5.52
CA ILE A 129 27.70 9.79 -5.70
C ILE A 129 28.36 8.59 -6.35
N ASN A 130 28.76 8.72 -7.61
CA ASN A 130 29.16 7.61 -8.46
C ASN A 130 30.65 7.71 -8.82
N ASP A 131 31.53 7.34 -7.89
CA ASP A 131 32.98 7.34 -8.14
C ASP A 131 33.43 6.17 -9.03
N SER A 132 32.55 5.19 -9.30
CA SER A 132 32.80 4.11 -10.27
C SER A 132 32.38 4.41 -11.70
N THR A 133 31.68 5.52 -11.96
CA THR A 133 31.10 5.85 -13.27
C THR A 133 30.16 4.77 -13.83
N VAL A 134 29.57 3.95 -12.96
CA VAL A 134 28.66 2.86 -13.35
C VAL A 134 27.39 3.40 -14.01
N THR A 135 26.89 2.67 -15.01
CA THR A 135 25.65 2.98 -15.75
C THR A 135 24.57 1.93 -15.54
N GLU A 136 24.64 1.17 -14.44
CA GLU A 136 23.65 0.16 -14.10
C GLU A 136 22.41 0.78 -13.45
N ALA A 137 21.33 0.00 -13.37
CA ALA A 137 20.12 0.41 -12.69
C ALA A 137 20.32 0.41 -11.17
N LEU A 138 20.09 1.54 -10.53
CA LEU A 138 20.02 1.62 -9.07
C LEU A 138 18.73 0.97 -8.59
N ARG A 139 18.84 0.09 -7.58
CA ARG A 139 17.71 -0.63 -6.98
C ARG A 139 17.61 -0.27 -5.52
N ILE A 140 16.39 -0.07 -5.04
CA ILE A 140 16.08 0.10 -3.62
C ILE A 140 15.53 -1.20 -3.05
N LYS A 141 15.91 -1.52 -1.82
CA LYS A 141 15.41 -2.68 -1.07
C LYS A 141 15.18 -2.32 0.38
N SER A 142 14.34 -3.11 1.04
CA SER A 142 14.12 -3.01 2.48
C SER A 142 13.62 -4.35 3.00
N PRO A 143 14.12 -4.83 4.15
CA PRO A 143 13.55 -6.00 4.84
C PRO A 143 12.06 -5.81 5.18
N GLN A 144 11.63 -4.57 5.43
CA GLN A 144 10.24 -4.20 5.70
C GLN A 144 9.40 -4.06 4.42
N SER A 145 10.00 -4.16 3.23
CA SER A 145 9.29 -4.07 1.95
C SER A 145 8.77 -5.41 1.47
N GLY A 146 7.82 -5.40 0.53
CA GLY A 146 7.36 -6.59 -0.19
C GLY A 146 6.01 -7.15 0.30
N PRO A 147 5.57 -8.30 -0.23
CA PRO A 147 4.32 -8.94 0.15
C PRO A 147 4.13 -9.15 1.66
N VAL A 148 2.88 -9.04 2.13
CA VAL A 148 2.48 -9.47 3.49
C VAL A 148 2.04 -10.94 3.56
N TYR A 149 1.87 -11.58 2.42
CA TYR A 149 1.52 -13.00 2.28
C TYR A 149 2.77 -13.87 2.04
N ALA A 150 2.70 -15.13 2.46
CA ALA A 150 3.86 -16.03 2.49
C ALA A 150 4.50 -16.33 1.13
N GLY A 151 3.69 -16.35 0.07
CA GLY A 151 4.13 -16.63 -1.29
C GLY A 151 2.98 -17.15 -2.14
N VAL A 152 3.21 -17.25 -3.45
CA VAL A 152 2.16 -17.58 -4.43
C VAL A 152 2.68 -18.55 -5.48
N ALA A 153 1.80 -19.38 -6.05
CA ALA A 153 2.22 -20.37 -7.05
C ALA A 153 2.70 -19.69 -8.34
N THR A 154 3.91 -20.05 -8.80
CA THR A 154 4.54 -19.45 -10.00
C THR A 154 3.66 -19.59 -11.23
N LEU A 155 3.17 -20.80 -11.52
CA LEU A 155 2.34 -21.05 -12.71
C LEU A 155 1.08 -20.19 -12.72
N SER A 156 0.49 -19.96 -11.56
CA SER A 156 -0.70 -19.14 -11.40
C SER A 156 -0.41 -17.67 -11.73
N MET A 157 0.69 -17.12 -11.18
CA MET A 157 1.11 -15.75 -11.48
C MET A 157 1.57 -15.57 -12.93
N THR A 158 2.20 -16.58 -13.54
CA THR A 158 2.55 -16.55 -14.96
C THR A 158 1.30 -16.49 -15.83
N ARG A 159 0.29 -17.32 -15.57
CA ARG A 159 -0.97 -17.33 -16.34
C ARG A 159 -1.78 -16.04 -16.20
N GLN A 160 -1.65 -15.37 -15.06
CA GLN A 160 -2.35 -14.11 -14.77
C GLN A 160 -1.55 -12.86 -15.19
N ASP A 161 -0.31 -13.02 -15.70
CA ASP A 161 0.62 -11.93 -15.97
C ASP A 161 0.90 -11.04 -14.73
N GLN A 162 1.11 -11.69 -13.59
CA GLN A 162 1.32 -11.07 -12.28
C GLN A 162 2.59 -11.60 -11.57
N LEU A 163 3.60 -12.03 -12.33
CA LEU A 163 4.91 -12.44 -11.78
C LEU A 163 5.54 -11.44 -10.79
N PRO A 164 5.40 -10.11 -10.95
CA PRO A 164 5.94 -9.15 -9.98
C PRO A 164 5.42 -9.33 -8.54
N LEU A 165 4.23 -9.92 -8.36
CA LEU A 165 3.68 -10.20 -7.01
C LEU A 165 4.44 -11.29 -6.24
N LYS A 166 5.37 -11.99 -6.91
CA LYS A 166 6.30 -12.95 -6.31
C LYS A 166 7.63 -12.33 -5.87
N GLU A 167 7.91 -11.08 -6.21
CA GLU A 167 9.18 -10.49 -5.81
C GLU A 167 9.20 -10.30 -4.29
N ASN A 168 10.29 -10.75 -3.64
CA ASN A 168 10.49 -10.61 -2.20
C ASN A 168 9.40 -11.28 -1.32
N GLU A 169 8.96 -12.50 -1.68
CA GLU A 169 7.93 -13.25 -0.94
C GLU A 169 8.23 -13.38 0.56
N ASN A 170 7.18 -13.33 1.38
CA ASN A 170 7.29 -13.39 2.84
C ASN A 170 7.29 -14.82 3.38
N THR A 171 8.11 -15.71 2.84
CA THR A 171 8.10 -17.16 3.16
C THR A 171 8.38 -17.46 4.63
N ARG A 172 9.04 -16.54 5.34
CA ARG A 172 9.31 -16.63 6.79
C ARG A 172 8.17 -16.13 7.68
N GLY A 173 7.14 -15.49 7.11
CA GLY A 173 6.06 -14.89 7.88
C GLY A 173 6.49 -13.67 8.71
N ASP A 174 7.44 -12.88 8.20
CA ASP A 174 7.92 -11.65 8.83
C ASP A 174 6.73 -10.69 9.01
N LYS A 175 6.51 -10.19 10.23
CA LYS A 175 5.35 -9.32 10.54
C LYS A 175 5.57 -7.86 10.18
N ASP A 176 6.82 -7.43 10.07
CA ASP A 176 7.19 -6.03 9.84
C ASP A 176 7.20 -5.63 8.35
N ARG A 177 6.38 -6.28 7.51
CA ARG A 177 6.26 -6.03 6.08
C ARG A 177 5.32 -4.85 5.79
N PHE A 178 5.58 -3.67 6.35
CA PHE A 178 4.70 -2.51 6.19
C PHE A 178 5.05 -1.58 5.01
N LEU A 179 6.23 -1.74 4.36
CA LEU A 179 6.66 -0.87 3.27
C LEU A 179 6.45 -1.45 1.87
N SER A 180 6.32 -0.60 0.86
CA SER A 180 6.68 -0.96 -0.51
C SER A 180 7.63 0.12 -1.03
N VAL A 181 8.69 -0.30 -1.72
CA VAL A 181 9.73 0.60 -2.20
C VAL A 181 10.04 0.33 -3.65
N GLU A 182 10.26 1.39 -4.42
CA GLU A 182 10.68 1.30 -5.81
C GLU A 182 11.47 2.54 -6.23
N MET A 183 12.23 2.42 -7.31
CA MET A 183 12.87 3.56 -7.95
C MET A 183 11.96 4.08 -9.08
N PHE A 184 11.68 5.38 -9.07
CA PHE A 184 10.93 6.00 -10.17
C PHE A 184 11.85 6.18 -11.38
N THR A 185 11.64 5.33 -12.38
CA THR A 185 12.51 5.18 -13.56
C THR A 185 11.81 5.46 -14.88
N SER A 186 10.53 5.80 -14.83
CA SER A 186 9.73 6.22 -15.99
C SER A 186 10.09 7.64 -16.43
N GLN A 187 9.76 7.98 -17.68
CA GLN A 187 9.95 9.34 -18.18
C GLN A 187 9.28 10.37 -17.23
N PRO A 188 9.93 11.51 -16.96
CA PRO A 188 11.14 12.03 -17.62
C PRO A 188 12.47 11.48 -17.05
N MET A 189 12.46 10.66 -15.99
CA MET A 189 13.67 10.05 -15.44
C MET A 189 14.21 8.92 -16.34
N THR A 190 15.37 8.37 -15.99
CA THR A 190 16.02 7.26 -16.72
C THR A 190 16.12 6.01 -15.87
N ALA A 191 16.02 4.84 -16.51
CA ALA A 191 16.10 3.55 -15.85
C ALA A 191 17.49 3.16 -15.33
N LYS A 192 18.53 3.79 -15.88
CA LYS A 192 19.94 3.53 -15.56
C LYS A 192 20.61 4.81 -15.08
N LEU A 193 21.63 4.65 -14.25
CA LEU A 193 22.54 5.73 -13.89
C LEU A 193 23.26 6.23 -15.15
N SER A 194 23.59 7.51 -15.15
CA SER A 194 24.25 8.17 -16.29
C SER A 194 25.77 7.93 -16.34
N GLY A 195 26.36 7.45 -15.25
CA GLY A 195 27.82 7.40 -15.05
C GLY A 195 28.41 8.72 -14.57
N LEU A 196 27.59 9.76 -14.40
CA LEU A 196 28.00 11.06 -13.87
C LEU A 196 28.36 10.95 -12.39
N LYS A 197 29.41 11.67 -11.96
CA LYS A 197 29.92 11.62 -10.57
C LYS A 197 28.86 11.98 -9.52
N VAL A 198 27.93 12.88 -9.85
CA VAL A 198 26.76 13.18 -9.01
C VAL A 198 25.52 13.22 -9.88
N GLU A 199 24.50 12.47 -9.49
CA GLU A 199 23.15 12.60 -10.06
C GLU A 199 22.09 12.39 -8.98
N TYR A 200 20.89 12.90 -9.22
CA TYR A 200 19.75 12.75 -8.31
C TYR A 200 18.72 11.79 -8.90
N ALA A 201 18.19 10.93 -8.05
CA ALA A 201 17.15 9.95 -8.37
C ALA A 201 15.97 10.10 -7.41
N ILE A 202 14.83 9.51 -7.79
CA ILE A 202 13.60 9.49 -6.98
C ILE A 202 13.33 8.05 -6.58
N ALA A 203 13.18 7.82 -5.27
CA ALA A 203 12.57 6.60 -4.75
C ALA A 203 11.13 6.88 -4.35
N LEU A 204 10.24 5.92 -4.55
CA LEU A 204 8.87 5.95 -4.02
C LEU A 204 8.78 5.01 -2.84
N ILE A 205 8.29 5.52 -1.71
CA ILE A 205 8.14 4.75 -0.48
C ILE A 205 6.68 4.80 -0.04
N TYR A 206 6.04 3.63 -0.03
CA TYR A 206 4.70 3.40 0.49
C TYR A 206 4.78 2.81 1.90
N SER A 207 3.82 3.16 2.76
CA SER A 207 3.60 2.51 4.06
C SER A 207 2.13 2.11 4.24
N SER A 208 1.87 0.88 4.69
CA SER A 208 0.53 0.44 5.12
C SER A 208 0.18 0.90 6.54
N GLU A 209 1.17 1.32 7.30
CA GLU A 209 1.01 1.73 8.71
C GLU A 209 1.25 3.23 8.90
N ALA A 210 0.64 3.80 9.94
CA ALA A 210 0.82 5.20 10.35
C ALA A 210 1.66 5.31 11.63
N GLY A 211 2.11 6.53 11.93
CA GLY A 211 2.90 6.87 13.11
C GLY A 211 4.40 6.71 12.91
N LYS A 212 5.15 6.66 14.02
CA LYS A 212 6.59 6.46 14.00
C LYS A 212 6.91 5.00 13.65
N ARG A 213 7.72 4.78 12.62
CA ARG A 213 8.17 3.46 12.17
C ARG A 213 9.64 3.51 11.81
N GLU A 214 10.42 2.54 12.24
CA GLU A 214 11.80 2.41 11.78
C GLU A 214 11.85 1.45 10.60
N ALA A 215 12.55 1.85 9.54
CA ALA A 215 12.78 1.00 8.38
C ALA A 215 14.24 1.03 7.97
N THR A 216 14.73 -0.12 7.51
CA THR A 216 16.07 -0.24 6.93
C THR A 216 15.93 -0.09 5.42
N LEU A 217 16.53 0.96 4.85
CA LEU A 217 16.52 1.23 3.42
C LEU A 217 17.91 0.97 2.84
N GLY A 218 17.99 0.04 1.89
CA GLY A 218 19.23 -0.33 1.24
C GLY A 218 19.19 -0.14 -0.27
N PHE A 219 20.38 -0.11 -0.88
CA PHE A 219 20.53 0.02 -2.31
C PHE A 219 21.54 -0.98 -2.87
N ASP A 220 21.35 -1.37 -4.13
CA ASP A 220 22.34 -2.10 -4.93
C ASP A 220 22.23 -1.74 -6.41
N ILE A 221 23.21 -2.18 -7.20
CA ILE A 221 23.29 -1.97 -8.66
C ILE A 221 23.44 -3.31 -9.39
N GLY A 222 22.99 -4.41 -8.76
CA GLY A 222 23.12 -5.78 -9.30
C GLY A 222 23.90 -6.76 -8.41
N GLN A 223 24.19 -7.94 -8.97
CA GLN A 223 24.90 -9.03 -8.27
C GLN A 223 26.34 -8.61 -7.91
N GLY A 224 26.77 -8.89 -6.67
CA GLY A 224 28.16 -8.70 -6.23
C GLY A 224 28.54 -7.32 -5.68
N THR A 225 27.61 -6.36 -5.61
CA THR A 225 27.92 -4.97 -5.19
C THR A 225 27.69 -4.70 -3.70
N GLN A 226 27.46 -5.77 -2.92
CA GLN A 226 27.22 -5.67 -1.49
C GLN A 226 28.56 -5.45 -0.78
N ASP A 227 28.67 -4.34 -0.03
CA ASP A 227 29.84 -4.12 0.80
C ASP A 227 29.86 -5.12 1.97
N LEU A 228 31.03 -5.69 2.25
CA LEU A 228 31.26 -6.63 3.34
C LEU A 228 31.18 -5.84 4.66
N GLY A 229 29.97 -5.73 5.23
CA GLY A 229 29.74 -5.06 6.51
C GLY A 229 28.45 -4.26 6.65
N PHE A 230 27.36 -4.61 5.95
CA PHE A 230 26.04 -3.96 6.08
C PHE A 230 26.03 -2.45 5.82
N ARG A 231 26.99 -1.93 5.04
CA ARG A 231 27.07 -0.49 4.72
C ARG A 231 26.15 -0.06 3.58
N SER A 232 25.58 -1.02 2.86
CA SER A 232 24.67 -0.78 1.74
C SER A 232 23.24 -0.45 2.17
N GLU A 233 23.02 -0.20 3.47
CA GLU A 233 21.72 0.13 4.05
C GLU A 233 21.84 1.17 5.17
N ALA A 234 20.76 1.90 5.42
CA ALA A 234 20.65 2.86 6.50
C ALA A 234 19.30 2.69 7.23
N PRO A 235 19.30 2.66 8.58
CA PRO A 235 18.06 2.76 9.35
C PRO A 235 17.51 4.19 9.25
N VAL A 236 16.20 4.29 9.07
CA VAL A 236 15.47 5.56 8.96
C VAL A 236 14.24 5.49 9.86
N LEU A 237 14.19 6.39 10.85
CA LEU A 237 12.96 6.62 11.62
C LEU A 237 12.01 7.50 10.80
N LEU A 238 10.95 6.86 10.28
CA LEU A 238 9.89 7.44 9.47
C LEU A 238 8.81 8.06 10.36
N ASP A 239 8.28 9.19 9.93
CA ASP A 239 7.07 9.82 10.45
C ASP A 239 5.94 9.65 9.43
N VAL A 240 5.06 8.67 9.65
CA VAL A 240 4.02 8.33 8.67
C VAL A 240 2.69 8.98 9.06
N ARG A 241 2.24 9.93 8.24
CA ARG A 241 0.94 10.57 8.43
C ARG A 241 -0.20 9.56 8.17
N PRO A 242 -1.31 9.61 8.94
CA PRO A 242 -2.42 8.69 8.76
C PRO A 242 -3.09 8.88 7.40
N ALA A 243 -3.62 7.79 6.85
CA ALA A 243 -4.44 7.80 5.65
C ALA A 243 -5.81 8.42 5.92
N ILE A 244 -6.51 8.80 4.84
CA ILE A 244 -7.87 9.29 4.92
C ILE A 244 -8.83 8.09 4.87
N PRO A 245 -9.69 7.88 5.89
CA PRO A 245 -10.75 6.89 5.83
C PRO A 245 -11.87 7.42 4.93
N VAL A 246 -11.90 6.96 3.68
CA VAL A 246 -12.92 7.35 2.70
C VAL A 246 -14.12 6.44 2.84
N LYS A 247 -15.24 6.99 3.30
CA LYS A 247 -16.51 6.26 3.37
C LYS A 247 -17.15 6.16 1.99
N LEU A 248 -17.62 4.98 1.63
CA LEU A 248 -18.33 4.73 0.37
C LEU A 248 -19.82 4.62 0.65
N SER A 249 -20.64 5.42 -0.04
CA SER A 249 -22.09 5.20 -0.08
C SER A 249 -22.46 4.52 -1.38
N VAL A 250 -22.85 3.26 -1.30
CA VAL A 250 -23.03 2.37 -2.44
C VAL A 250 -24.50 2.03 -2.59
N LYS A 251 -25.11 2.53 -3.67
CA LYS A 251 -26.50 2.26 -4.01
C LYS A 251 -26.60 1.42 -5.27
N ASP A 252 -27.47 0.42 -5.24
CA ASP A 252 -27.84 -0.37 -6.40
C ASP A 252 -28.75 0.42 -7.35
N TYR A 253 -29.08 -0.16 -8.50
CA TYR A 253 -29.91 0.45 -9.55
C TYR A 253 -31.30 0.92 -9.06
N ASP A 254 -31.82 0.33 -8.00
CA ASP A 254 -33.10 0.64 -7.37
C ASP A 254 -32.97 1.64 -6.19
N GLY A 255 -31.76 2.12 -5.92
CA GLY A 255 -31.44 3.06 -4.86
C GLY A 255 -31.21 2.43 -3.48
N GLN A 256 -31.34 1.10 -3.33
CA GLN A 256 -31.08 0.41 -2.07
C GLN A 256 -29.58 0.26 -1.80
N PRO A 257 -29.15 0.21 -0.52
CA PRO A 257 -27.77 -0.10 -0.15
C PRO A 257 -27.29 -1.42 -0.77
N SER A 258 -26.06 -1.45 -1.29
CA SER A 258 -25.52 -2.64 -1.97
C SER A 258 -24.01 -2.77 -1.79
N CYS A 259 -23.42 -3.78 -2.43
CA CYS A 259 -21.98 -4.01 -2.47
C CYS A 259 -21.46 -3.77 -3.89
N GLY A 260 -20.35 -3.04 -4.00
CA GLY A 260 -19.71 -2.72 -5.26
C GLY A 260 -18.30 -3.28 -5.34
N ARG A 261 -17.84 -3.39 -6.59
CA ARG A 261 -16.46 -3.65 -6.99
C ARG A 261 -15.77 -2.32 -7.28
N PHE A 262 -14.61 -2.07 -6.69
CA PHE A 262 -13.88 -0.81 -6.79
C PHE A 262 -12.44 -1.00 -7.20
N THR A 263 -11.91 -0.11 -8.04
CA THR A 263 -10.47 0.04 -8.28
C THR A 263 -10.10 1.51 -8.21
N PHE A 264 -9.08 1.84 -7.42
CA PHE A 264 -8.51 3.19 -7.33
C PHE A 264 -7.12 3.17 -7.93
N ARG A 265 -6.85 4.08 -8.88
CA ARG A 265 -5.52 4.24 -9.48
C ARG A 265 -5.03 5.67 -9.38
N ASP A 266 -3.76 5.85 -9.02
CA ASP A 266 -3.10 7.15 -9.15
C ASP A 266 -2.66 7.41 -10.60
N LYS A 267 -2.03 8.57 -10.84
CA LYS A 267 -1.55 8.98 -12.16
C LYS A 267 -0.42 8.09 -12.70
N THR A 268 0.30 7.39 -11.83
CA THR A 268 1.37 6.45 -12.22
C THR A 268 0.86 5.02 -12.43
N GLY A 269 -0.44 4.79 -12.23
CA GLY A 269 -1.07 3.49 -12.43
C GLY A 269 -0.99 2.56 -11.22
N HIS A 270 -0.49 3.01 -10.06
CA HIS A 270 -0.53 2.20 -8.85
C HIS A 270 -1.97 1.95 -8.45
N VAL A 271 -2.26 0.71 -8.08
CA VAL A 271 -3.57 0.29 -7.59
C VAL A 271 -3.61 0.45 -6.07
N TYR A 272 -4.71 0.99 -5.54
CA TYR A 272 -4.90 1.22 -4.11
C TYR A 272 -6.07 0.41 -3.53
N PRO A 273 -5.89 -0.23 -2.35
CA PRO A 273 -4.61 -0.46 -1.66
C PRO A 273 -3.62 -1.28 -2.52
N PRO A 274 -2.30 -1.19 -2.36
CA PRO A 274 -1.36 -1.98 -3.16
C PRO A 274 -1.57 -3.47 -3.00
N GLN A 275 -1.58 -4.22 -4.10
CA GLN A 275 -1.84 -5.66 -4.13
C GLN A 275 -0.93 -6.46 -3.18
N ALA A 276 0.37 -6.15 -3.15
CA ALA A 276 1.33 -6.77 -2.23
C ALA A 276 1.00 -6.57 -0.74
N LYS A 277 0.10 -5.64 -0.40
CA LYS A 277 -0.29 -5.27 0.97
C LYS A 277 -1.68 -5.74 1.36
N ARG A 278 -2.27 -6.65 0.58
CA ARG A 278 -3.62 -7.14 0.81
C ARG A 278 -3.63 -8.53 1.42
N LEU A 279 -4.55 -8.71 2.36
CA LEU A 279 -5.01 -9.97 2.91
C LEU A 279 -6.53 -9.96 2.85
N ALA A 280 -7.16 -11.12 3.08
CA ALA A 280 -8.61 -11.23 3.15
C ALA A 280 -9.24 -10.09 4.00
N PRO A 281 -10.31 -9.44 3.51
CA PRO A 281 -11.10 -9.81 2.33
C PRO A 281 -10.56 -9.29 0.99
N ASP A 282 -9.54 -8.44 0.99
CA ASP A 282 -8.94 -7.88 -0.22
C ASP A 282 -7.92 -8.87 -0.78
N LEU A 283 -8.20 -9.46 -1.94
CA LEU A 283 -7.32 -10.48 -2.52
C LEU A 283 -6.19 -9.83 -3.30
N PHE A 284 -4.94 -10.21 -3.00
CA PHE A 284 -3.75 -9.59 -3.59
C PHE A 284 -3.66 -9.80 -5.10
N PHE A 285 -4.24 -10.85 -5.67
CA PHE A 285 -4.19 -11.16 -7.11
C PHE A 285 -5.32 -10.52 -7.91
N GLN A 286 -6.27 -9.88 -7.22
CA GLN A 286 -7.29 -9.04 -7.83
C GLN A 286 -6.83 -7.59 -7.78
N ARG A 287 -7.09 -6.82 -8.85
CA ARG A 287 -6.82 -5.38 -8.84
C ARG A 287 -7.90 -4.64 -8.04
N GLN A 288 -9.14 -5.08 -8.22
CA GLN A 288 -10.29 -4.57 -7.50
C GLN A 288 -10.29 -4.95 -6.02
N ILE A 289 -11.10 -4.24 -5.26
CA ILE A 289 -11.56 -4.58 -3.91
C ILE A 289 -13.10 -4.53 -3.89
N TYR A 290 -13.72 -5.13 -2.88
CA TYR A 290 -15.17 -5.08 -2.71
C TYR A 290 -15.55 -4.36 -1.44
N ARG A 291 -16.58 -3.52 -1.51
CA ARG A 291 -17.04 -2.71 -0.38
C ARG A 291 -18.57 -2.63 -0.40
N ALA A 292 -19.18 -2.87 0.75
CA ALA A 292 -20.59 -2.63 0.99
C ALA A 292 -20.85 -1.13 1.22
N ASP A 293 -22.12 -0.74 1.16
CA ASP A 293 -22.57 0.58 1.59
C ASP A 293 -22.11 0.87 3.03
N GLY A 294 -21.49 2.02 3.22
CA GLY A 294 -20.96 2.47 4.49
C GLY A 294 -19.54 2.01 4.81
N ASP A 295 -18.97 1.08 4.03
CA ASP A 295 -17.59 0.63 4.23
C ASP A 295 -16.57 1.72 3.92
N ILE A 296 -15.34 1.49 4.40
CA ILE A 296 -14.23 2.43 4.28
C ILE A 296 -13.12 1.85 3.40
N VAL A 297 -12.48 2.72 2.62
CA VAL A 297 -11.18 2.48 2.00
C VAL A 297 -10.18 3.52 2.49
N LEU A 298 -8.97 3.07 2.87
CA LEU A 298 -7.89 3.98 3.24
C LEU A 298 -7.18 4.46 1.99
N LEU A 299 -7.21 5.77 1.75
CA LEU A 299 -6.53 6.41 0.62
C LEU A 299 -5.67 7.57 1.14
N PRO A 300 -4.54 7.87 0.49
CA PRO A 300 -3.80 9.09 0.78
C PRO A 300 -4.55 10.28 0.14
N PRO A 301 -4.28 11.51 0.58
CA PRO A 301 -4.84 12.68 -0.09
C PRO A 301 -4.27 12.80 -1.50
N GLY A 302 -5.11 13.20 -2.45
CA GLY A 302 -4.72 13.26 -3.86
C GLY A 302 -5.86 13.00 -4.84
N GLU A 303 -5.50 12.86 -6.10
CA GLU A 303 -6.44 12.55 -7.19
C GLU A 303 -6.29 11.09 -7.62
N PHE A 304 -7.42 10.42 -7.82
CA PHE A 304 -7.49 9.03 -8.26
C PHE A 304 -8.47 8.88 -9.41
N ILE A 305 -8.19 7.94 -10.31
CA ILE A 305 -9.18 7.36 -11.19
C ILE A 305 -9.87 6.25 -10.40
N MET A 306 -11.16 6.42 -10.11
CA MET A 306 -11.99 5.42 -9.47
C MET A 306 -12.84 4.72 -10.53
N GLN A 307 -12.72 3.39 -10.59
CA GLN A 307 -13.64 2.52 -11.30
C GLN A 307 -14.60 1.84 -10.32
N SER A 308 -15.88 1.78 -10.68
CA SER A 308 -16.92 1.09 -9.91
C SER A 308 -17.84 0.26 -10.79
N SER A 309 -18.25 -0.91 -10.32
CA SER A 309 -19.22 -1.80 -10.98
C SER A 309 -19.80 -2.81 -9.98
N ARG A 310 -20.67 -3.71 -10.44
CA ARG A 310 -21.19 -4.86 -9.66
C ARG A 310 -21.28 -6.12 -10.53
N GLY A 311 -20.19 -6.41 -11.24
CA GLY A 311 -20.07 -7.54 -12.17
C GLY A 311 -20.66 -7.31 -13.56
N PRO A 312 -20.83 -8.38 -14.36
CA PRO A 312 -21.09 -8.27 -15.79
C PRO A 312 -22.46 -7.70 -16.13
N GLU A 313 -23.42 -7.73 -15.21
CA GLU A 313 -24.77 -7.16 -15.39
C GLU A 313 -24.82 -5.63 -15.23
N TYR A 314 -23.67 -5.02 -14.87
CA TYR A 314 -23.53 -3.60 -14.58
C TYR A 314 -22.47 -2.96 -15.47
N HIS A 315 -22.67 -1.69 -15.80
CA HIS A 315 -21.66 -0.92 -16.51
C HIS A 315 -20.44 -0.72 -15.62
N LEU A 316 -19.26 -0.75 -16.22
CA LEU A 316 -18.05 -0.24 -15.58
C LEU A 316 -18.10 1.29 -15.66
N GLN A 317 -18.27 1.93 -14.50
CA GLN A 317 -18.22 3.37 -14.40
C GLN A 317 -16.80 3.79 -14.03
N GLU A 318 -16.31 4.86 -14.65
CA GLU A 318 -15.00 5.44 -14.34
C GLU A 318 -15.17 6.95 -14.10
N ARG A 319 -14.55 7.47 -13.03
CA ARG A 319 -14.51 8.90 -12.76
C ARG A 319 -13.26 9.29 -11.97
N THR A 320 -12.82 10.53 -12.13
CA THR A 320 -11.81 11.12 -11.27
C THR A 320 -12.43 11.50 -9.91
N VAL A 321 -11.76 11.13 -8.83
CA VAL A 321 -12.12 11.49 -7.46
C VAL A 321 -10.95 12.20 -6.78
N LYS A 322 -11.26 13.16 -5.91
CA LYS A 322 -10.25 13.91 -5.15
C LYS A 322 -10.44 13.67 -3.67
N ILE A 323 -9.41 13.14 -3.02
CA ILE A 323 -9.39 12.86 -1.60
C ILE A 323 -8.77 14.07 -0.88
N PRO A 324 -9.48 14.70 0.07
CA PRO A 324 -8.99 15.89 0.76
C PRO A 324 -7.84 15.58 1.70
N ALA A 325 -6.96 16.56 1.95
CA ALA A 325 -5.85 16.44 2.90
C ALA A 325 -6.29 16.39 4.37
N GLN A 326 -7.50 16.89 4.67
CA GLN A 326 -8.05 16.97 6.01
C GLN A 326 -9.58 16.81 5.95
N GLY A 327 -10.16 16.33 7.05
CA GLY A 327 -11.61 16.19 7.20
C GLY A 327 -12.15 14.84 6.70
N PRO A 328 -13.45 14.59 6.91
CA PRO A 328 -14.10 13.37 6.44
C PRO A 328 -14.12 13.33 4.92
N ALA A 329 -13.84 12.16 4.35
CA ALA A 329 -13.96 11.92 2.92
C ALA A 329 -15.10 10.93 2.65
N HIS A 330 -15.91 11.26 1.66
CA HIS A 330 -17.11 10.50 1.31
C HIS A 330 -17.24 10.43 -0.20
N LEU A 331 -17.57 9.25 -0.73
CA LEU A 331 -17.81 9.04 -2.14
C LEU A 331 -19.15 8.35 -2.36
N ASP A 332 -20.06 9.03 -3.05
CA ASP A 332 -21.35 8.47 -3.47
C ASP A 332 -21.22 7.69 -4.77
N VAL A 333 -21.71 6.46 -4.78
CA VAL A 333 -21.60 5.51 -5.88
C VAL A 333 -22.99 4.99 -6.20
N GLN A 334 -23.48 5.33 -7.38
CA GLN A 334 -24.73 4.83 -7.93
C GLN A 334 -24.42 3.81 -9.02
N LEU A 335 -24.62 2.52 -8.71
CA LEU A 335 -24.39 1.44 -9.65
C LEU A 335 -25.41 1.51 -10.80
N GLN A 336 -24.94 1.24 -12.02
CA GLN A 336 -25.75 1.28 -13.23
C GLN A 336 -25.88 -0.11 -13.84
N ARG A 337 -27.02 -0.75 -13.57
CA ARG A 337 -27.39 -2.04 -14.16
C ARG A 337 -27.84 -1.83 -15.61
N TRP A 338 -27.32 -2.62 -16.53
CA TRP A 338 -27.70 -2.56 -17.95
C TRP A 338 -28.54 -3.76 -18.40
N VAL A 339 -28.50 -4.85 -17.64
CA VAL A 339 -29.35 -6.02 -17.84
C VAL A 339 -29.80 -6.57 -16.49
N ASN A 340 -31.03 -7.07 -16.44
CA ASN A 340 -31.57 -7.78 -15.28
C ASN A 340 -32.09 -9.16 -15.70
N PRO A 341 -31.21 -10.17 -15.80
CA PRO A 341 -31.61 -11.52 -16.21
C PRO A 341 -32.68 -12.15 -15.31
N ALA A 342 -32.74 -11.74 -14.03
CA ALA A 342 -33.73 -12.23 -13.07
C ALA A 342 -35.17 -11.88 -13.46
N GLN A 343 -35.40 -10.80 -14.21
CA GLN A 343 -36.73 -10.48 -14.77
C GLN A 343 -37.21 -11.51 -15.80
N TYR A 344 -36.29 -12.32 -16.33
CA TYR A 344 -36.55 -13.39 -17.28
C TYR A 344 -36.39 -14.79 -16.65
N GLY A 345 -36.24 -14.87 -15.32
CA GLY A 345 -36.06 -16.13 -14.60
C GLY A 345 -34.63 -16.70 -14.65
N TYR A 346 -33.64 -15.93 -15.10
CA TYR A 346 -32.23 -16.33 -15.08
C TYR A 346 -31.52 -15.72 -13.87
N PHE A 347 -30.76 -16.54 -13.16
CA PHE A 347 -29.98 -16.12 -12.00
C PHE A 347 -28.49 -16.36 -12.26
N SER A 348 -27.68 -15.33 -12.06
CA SER A 348 -26.24 -15.42 -12.30
C SER A 348 -25.56 -16.11 -11.13
N GLY A 349 -24.65 -17.02 -11.42
CA GLY A 349 -23.90 -17.73 -10.39
C GLY A 349 -22.49 -18.04 -10.81
N ASP A 350 -21.60 -18.09 -9.83
CA ASP A 350 -20.29 -18.70 -9.96
C ASP A 350 -20.30 -20.00 -9.18
N HIS A 351 -20.37 -21.10 -9.92
CA HIS A 351 -20.45 -22.44 -9.34
C HIS A 351 -19.06 -23.06 -9.08
N HIS A 352 -17.97 -22.30 -9.27
CA HIS A 352 -16.59 -22.79 -9.19
C HIS A 352 -15.68 -21.83 -8.43
N ILE A 353 -15.96 -21.61 -7.14
CA ILE A 353 -15.14 -20.76 -6.27
C ILE A 353 -14.22 -21.62 -5.41
N HIS A 354 -12.92 -21.30 -5.35
CA HIS A 354 -11.99 -21.98 -4.45
C HIS A 354 -11.53 -21.10 -3.29
N ALA A 355 -11.83 -21.52 -2.06
CA ALA A 355 -11.39 -20.85 -0.83
C ALA A 355 -9.89 -21.07 -0.49
N ALA A 356 -9.26 -22.10 -1.04
CA ALA A 356 -7.86 -22.43 -0.74
C ALA A 356 -7.03 -22.82 -1.97
N GLY A 357 -7.57 -22.61 -3.18
CA GLY A 357 -7.03 -23.14 -4.44
C GLY A 357 -5.74 -22.51 -4.98
N CYS A 358 -5.39 -22.93 -6.20
CA CYS A 358 -4.06 -22.96 -6.84
C CYS A 358 -3.21 -21.67 -6.90
N ALA A 359 -3.72 -20.49 -6.52
CA ALA A 359 -2.99 -19.23 -6.64
C ALA A 359 -2.88 -18.44 -5.34
N HIS A 360 -3.62 -18.82 -4.29
CA HIS A 360 -3.90 -17.92 -3.17
C HIS A 360 -3.10 -18.32 -1.94
N TYR A 361 -3.28 -19.55 -1.44
CA TYR A 361 -2.79 -19.94 -0.13
C TYR A 361 -2.54 -21.45 -0.03
N THR A 362 -1.30 -21.88 0.12
CA THR A 362 -1.00 -23.21 0.68
C THR A 362 -0.92 -23.18 2.21
N ILE A 363 -1.63 -22.20 2.83
CA ILE A 363 -1.93 -21.98 4.27
C ILE A 363 -1.30 -20.70 4.89
N PRO A 364 -1.99 -19.54 4.88
CA PRO A 364 -1.83 -18.54 5.95
C PRO A 364 -3.18 -18.01 6.50
N THR A 365 -4.00 -18.76 7.22
CA THR A 365 -3.86 -20.10 7.79
C THR A 365 -5.03 -20.98 7.33
N GLU A 366 -4.95 -21.42 6.06
CA GLU A 366 -5.75 -22.45 5.37
C GLU A 366 -6.84 -21.91 4.43
N GLY A 367 -6.75 -20.63 4.05
CA GLY A 367 -7.52 -20.06 2.93
C GLY A 367 -8.26 -18.79 3.31
N VAL A 368 -9.28 -18.48 2.51
CA VAL A 368 -10.25 -17.41 2.77
C VAL A 368 -11.54 -17.99 3.33
N LEU A 369 -12.28 -17.22 4.11
CA LEU A 369 -13.50 -17.70 4.76
C LEU A 369 -14.72 -17.39 3.91
N GLY A 370 -15.82 -18.12 4.14
CA GLY A 370 -17.08 -17.95 3.40
C GLY A 370 -17.57 -16.50 3.40
N ARG A 371 -17.40 -15.79 4.51
CA ARG A 371 -17.72 -14.35 4.60
C ARG A 371 -16.91 -13.46 3.64
N ASP A 372 -15.65 -13.78 3.40
CA ASP A 372 -14.78 -13.00 2.52
C ASP A 372 -15.14 -13.28 1.05
N MET A 373 -15.52 -14.52 0.75
CA MET A 373 -16.05 -14.92 -0.57
C MET A 373 -17.42 -14.33 -0.84
N PHE A 374 -18.29 -14.28 0.18
CA PHE A 374 -19.62 -13.72 0.04
C PHE A 374 -19.59 -12.24 -0.35
N LEU A 375 -18.60 -11.50 0.16
CA LEU A 375 -18.38 -10.12 -0.27
C LEU A 375 -18.11 -10.01 -1.78
N GLN A 376 -17.39 -10.97 -2.36
CA GLN A 376 -17.13 -11.02 -3.80
C GLN A 376 -18.38 -11.44 -4.58
N VAL A 377 -19.11 -12.46 -4.11
CA VAL A 377 -20.40 -12.86 -4.68
C VAL A 377 -21.34 -11.66 -4.77
N LYS A 378 -21.47 -10.90 -3.67
CA LYS A 378 -22.29 -9.68 -3.66
C LYS A 378 -21.73 -8.58 -4.57
N GLY A 379 -20.42 -8.37 -4.55
CA GLY A 379 -19.74 -7.32 -5.31
C GLY A 379 -19.61 -7.59 -6.81
N GLU A 380 -19.70 -8.84 -7.25
CA GLU A 380 -19.80 -9.25 -8.66
C GLU A 380 -21.26 -9.47 -9.10
N GLY A 381 -22.24 -9.13 -8.25
CA GLY A 381 -23.66 -9.16 -8.61
C GLY A 381 -24.25 -10.55 -8.77
N LEU A 382 -23.61 -11.58 -8.19
CA LEU A 382 -24.04 -12.97 -8.31
C LEU A 382 -25.18 -13.29 -7.34
N ASN A 383 -26.08 -14.16 -7.79
CA ASN A 383 -27.16 -14.74 -6.99
C ASN A 383 -26.74 -16.02 -6.27
N VAL A 384 -25.79 -16.77 -6.83
CA VAL A 384 -25.30 -18.04 -6.28
C VAL A 384 -23.78 -18.07 -6.33
N GLY A 385 -23.12 -18.35 -5.22
CA GLY A 385 -21.71 -18.68 -5.15
C GLY A 385 -21.52 -20.07 -4.55
N CYS A 386 -20.86 -20.98 -5.29
CA CYS A 386 -20.52 -22.31 -4.78
C CYS A 386 -19.03 -22.37 -4.47
N ILE A 387 -18.70 -22.46 -3.19
CA ILE A 387 -17.34 -22.74 -2.73
C ILE A 387 -17.12 -24.24 -2.87
N LEU A 388 -16.25 -24.63 -3.80
CA LEU A 388 -15.87 -26.01 -4.04
C LEU A 388 -14.65 -26.36 -3.19
N THR A 389 -14.90 -27.17 -2.16
CA THR A 389 -13.86 -27.77 -1.34
C THR A 389 -13.11 -28.79 -2.18
N TRP A 390 -11.81 -28.54 -2.37
CA TRP A 390 -10.96 -29.32 -3.25
C TRP A 390 -9.49 -29.11 -2.92
N GLY A 391 -8.69 -30.18 -3.04
CA GLY A 391 -7.23 -30.09 -3.13
C GLY A 391 -6.56 -29.44 -1.91
N PRO A 392 -5.80 -28.33 -2.07
CA PRO A 392 -5.11 -27.67 -0.96
C PRO A 392 -6.05 -27.28 0.19
N CYS A 393 -5.58 -27.43 1.43
CA CYS A 393 -6.34 -27.14 2.65
C CYS A 393 -7.69 -27.87 2.75
N PHE A 394 -7.89 -28.98 2.02
CA PHE A 394 -9.15 -29.74 1.99
C PHE A 394 -9.65 -30.05 3.40
N GLN A 395 -8.80 -30.61 4.27
CA GLN A 395 -9.18 -30.99 5.63
C GLN A 395 -9.72 -29.81 6.45
N PHE A 396 -9.12 -28.63 6.31
CA PHE A 396 -9.63 -27.43 6.97
C PHE A 396 -10.90 -26.90 6.31
N GLN A 397 -10.96 -26.80 4.99
CA GLN A 397 -12.13 -26.23 4.30
C GLN A 397 -13.37 -27.13 4.37
N HIS A 398 -13.17 -28.46 4.46
CA HIS A 398 -14.21 -29.47 4.56
C HIS A 398 -15.12 -29.29 5.79
N GLN A 399 -14.62 -28.66 6.86
CA GLN A 399 -15.40 -28.43 8.08
C GLN A 399 -16.52 -27.40 7.92
N PHE A 400 -16.49 -26.59 6.85
CA PHE A 400 -17.47 -25.50 6.64
C PHE A 400 -18.71 -25.96 5.87
N PHE A 401 -18.77 -27.21 5.43
CA PHE A 401 -19.92 -27.73 4.70
C PHE A 401 -21.16 -27.87 5.59
N GLU A 402 -22.29 -27.41 5.07
CA GLU A 402 -23.63 -27.72 5.56
C GLU A 402 -24.54 -28.13 4.38
N PRO A 403 -25.54 -29.02 4.59
CA PRO A 403 -26.50 -29.38 3.54
C PRO A 403 -27.32 -28.19 3.06
N ALA A 404 -27.67 -27.28 3.95
CA ALA A 404 -28.34 -26.02 3.64
C ALA A 404 -27.33 -24.99 3.10
N PRO A 405 -27.79 -23.90 2.45
CA PRO A 405 -26.93 -22.76 2.19
C PRO A 405 -26.30 -22.20 3.46
N ASP A 406 -25.11 -21.59 3.30
CA ASP A 406 -24.39 -20.96 4.41
C ASP A 406 -25.25 -19.88 5.06
N LYS A 407 -25.15 -19.77 6.39
CA LYS A 407 -25.95 -18.85 7.22
C LYS A 407 -25.75 -17.38 6.88
N ILE A 408 -24.65 -17.01 6.20
CA ILE A 408 -24.42 -15.64 5.72
C ILE A 408 -25.28 -15.27 4.50
N SER A 409 -25.89 -16.26 3.84
CA SER A 409 -26.70 -16.06 2.65
C SER A 409 -27.85 -15.07 2.88
N GLU A 410 -28.14 -14.30 1.84
CA GLU A 410 -29.26 -13.34 1.78
C GLU A 410 -30.30 -13.84 0.75
N PRO A 411 -31.56 -13.36 0.79
CA PRO A 411 -32.64 -13.91 -0.05
C PRO A 411 -32.35 -13.99 -1.57
N PHE A 412 -31.50 -13.10 -2.10
CA PHE A 412 -31.15 -13.06 -3.53
C PHE A 412 -29.65 -13.22 -3.81
N ALA A 413 -28.88 -13.62 -2.80
CA ALA A 413 -27.45 -13.90 -2.90
C ALA A 413 -27.11 -15.03 -1.92
N VAL A 414 -26.88 -16.22 -2.46
CA VAL A 414 -26.71 -17.44 -1.69
C VAL A 414 -25.27 -17.93 -1.82
N LEU A 415 -24.68 -18.34 -0.71
CA LEU A 415 -23.39 -19.01 -0.67
C LEU A 415 -23.59 -20.47 -0.23
N LYS A 416 -22.95 -21.41 -0.91
CA LYS A 416 -22.97 -22.81 -0.50
C LYS A 416 -21.59 -23.44 -0.64
N TYR A 417 -21.23 -24.27 0.34
CA TYR A 417 -20.08 -25.16 0.24
C TYR A 417 -20.52 -26.47 -0.41
N ASP A 418 -19.72 -26.93 -1.36
CA ASP A 418 -19.92 -28.16 -2.14
C ASP A 418 -18.53 -28.75 -2.47
N ILE A 419 -18.47 -29.85 -3.23
CA ILE A 419 -17.20 -30.54 -3.54
C ILE A 419 -16.85 -30.40 -5.00
N GLU A 420 -15.55 -30.22 -5.26
CA GLU A 420 -14.98 -30.58 -6.56
C GLU A 420 -14.11 -31.84 -6.41
N VAL A 421 -14.26 -32.75 -7.36
CA VAL A 421 -13.43 -33.94 -7.50
C VAL A 421 -12.52 -33.75 -8.71
N SER A 422 -11.21 -33.77 -8.47
CA SER A 422 -10.20 -33.84 -9.52
C SER A 422 -9.12 -34.86 -9.14
N GLY A 423 -8.63 -35.64 -10.10
CA GLY A 423 -7.69 -36.74 -9.83
C GLY A 423 -8.33 -38.12 -10.00
N PHE A 424 -7.57 -39.20 -9.86
CA PHE A 424 -8.07 -40.60 -10.01
C PHE A 424 -8.68 -40.90 -11.40
N GLY A 425 -7.96 -40.61 -12.49
CA GLY A 425 -8.42 -40.87 -13.86
C GLY A 425 -9.38 -39.83 -14.45
N SER A 426 -10.03 -38.99 -13.61
CA SER A 426 -10.85 -37.85 -14.07
C SER A 426 -10.05 -36.76 -14.78
N GLN A 427 -8.72 -36.72 -14.62
CA GLN A 427 -7.83 -35.75 -15.27
C GLN A 427 -7.97 -35.74 -16.80
N ALA A 428 -8.36 -36.87 -17.41
CA ALA A 428 -8.65 -36.97 -18.85
C ALA A 428 -10.06 -36.47 -19.23
N LEU A 429 -10.98 -36.36 -18.26
CA LEU A 429 -12.37 -35.95 -18.42
C LEU A 429 -12.68 -34.56 -17.82
N GLY A 430 -11.72 -33.94 -17.15
CA GLY A 430 -11.86 -32.63 -16.49
C GLY A 430 -12.15 -32.75 -14.99
N HIS A 431 -12.59 -31.64 -14.39
CA HIS A 431 -12.93 -31.56 -12.98
C HIS A 431 -14.44 -31.73 -12.82
N VAL A 432 -14.88 -32.47 -11.79
CA VAL A 432 -16.30 -32.74 -11.54
C VAL A 432 -16.78 -31.93 -10.34
N CYS A 433 -17.69 -31.00 -10.56
CA CYS A 433 -18.34 -30.22 -9.51
C CYS A 433 -19.60 -30.96 -9.02
N LEU A 434 -19.65 -31.29 -7.74
CA LEU A 434 -20.78 -31.93 -7.07
C LEU A 434 -21.54 -30.88 -6.27
N LEU A 435 -22.61 -30.34 -6.86
CA LEU A 435 -23.38 -29.23 -6.31
C LEU A 435 -24.62 -29.70 -5.55
N ASN A 436 -25.07 -28.89 -4.60
CA ASN A 436 -26.27 -29.12 -3.81
C ASN A 436 -26.25 -30.45 -3.03
N LEU A 437 -25.09 -30.80 -2.48
CA LEU A 437 -24.93 -32.04 -1.72
C LEU A 437 -25.71 -31.99 -0.40
N ARG A 438 -26.26 -33.14 -0.02
CA ARG A 438 -26.86 -33.37 1.31
C ARG A 438 -25.87 -33.94 2.32
N ASP A 439 -24.87 -34.64 1.82
CA ASP A 439 -23.73 -35.15 2.55
C ASP A 439 -22.54 -35.07 1.61
N GLN A 440 -21.40 -34.66 2.15
CA GLN A 440 -20.15 -34.54 1.41
C GLN A 440 -19.34 -35.84 1.43
N ASN A 441 -19.65 -36.73 2.37
CA ASN A 441 -19.06 -38.07 2.45
C ASN A 441 -19.87 -39.06 1.63
N TYR A 442 -19.18 -39.97 0.93
CA TYR A 442 -19.84 -41.05 0.22
C TYR A 442 -20.39 -42.07 1.24
N PRO A 443 -21.59 -42.63 1.05
CA PRO A 443 -22.14 -43.62 1.98
C PRO A 443 -21.19 -44.81 2.18
N GLY A 444 -20.75 -45.02 3.43
CA GLY A 444 -19.83 -46.09 3.80
C GLY A 444 -18.34 -45.78 3.62
N SER A 445 -17.96 -44.53 3.35
CA SER A 445 -16.56 -44.08 3.49
C SER A 445 -16.26 -43.67 4.94
N ASP A 446 -14.98 -43.68 5.32
CA ASP A 446 -14.48 -43.20 6.62
C ASP A 446 -14.25 -41.67 6.63
N GLY A 447 -14.95 -40.94 5.74
CA GLY A 447 -14.59 -39.59 5.29
C GLY A 447 -13.97 -39.66 3.92
#